data_AF-A0A950CN86-F1
#
_entry.id   AF-A0A950CN86-F1
#
_cell.length_a   1.000
_cell.length_b   1.000
_cell.length_c   1.000
_cell.angle_alpha   90.00
_cell.angle_beta   90.00
_cell.angle_gamma   90.00
#
_symmetry.space_group_name_H-M   'P 1'
#
loop_
_entity.id
_entity.type
_entity.pdbx_description
1 polymer ?
#
loop_
_entity_poly.entity_id
_entity_poly.type
_entity_poly.pdbx_seq_one_letter_code
_entity_poly.pdbx_strand_id
1 'polypeptide(L)' 'GESVKQLGISVKLSETPGSIRSLAPTLGQHTDAILADLGYTPQEVARWRADGAIR' A
#
# COMPACT_ATOMS: atom_id res chain seq x y z
N GLY A 1 2.07 3.17 -17.03
CA GLY A 1 0.99 3.44 -16.07
C GLY A 1 -0.01 4.37 -16.72
N GLU A 2 -1.29 4.12 -16.53
CA GLU A 2 -2.36 4.98 -17.05
C GLU A 2 -2.45 6.27 -16.21
N SER A 3 -2.72 7.40 -16.85
CA SER A 3 -2.87 8.70 -16.17
C SER A 3 -4.27 8.84 -15.59
N VAL A 4 -4.39 8.99 -14.27
CA VAL A 4 -5.67 9.17 -13.57
C VAL A 4 -5.92 10.65 -13.30
N LYS A 5 -7.09 11.16 -13.71
CA LYS A 5 -7.55 12.49 -13.29
C LYS A 5 -8.09 12.41 -11.87
N GLN A 6 -7.49 13.18 -10.96
CA GLN A 6 -7.92 13.30 -9.57
C GLN A 6 -7.81 14.73 -9.09
N LEU A 7 -8.53 15.06 -8.02
CA LEU A 7 -8.38 16.32 -7.33
C LEU A 7 -6.99 16.40 -6.67
N GLY A 8 -6.37 17.57 -6.77
CA GLY A 8 -5.11 17.85 -6.09
C GLY A 8 -5.29 18.15 -4.60
N ILE A 9 -4.18 18.39 -3.92
CA ILE A 9 -4.16 18.76 -2.49
C ILE A 9 -4.61 20.22 -2.37
N SER A 10 -5.76 20.45 -1.72
CA SER A 10 -6.39 21.78 -1.65
C SER A 10 -5.61 22.78 -0.79
N VAL A 11 -5.10 22.35 0.37
CA VAL A 11 -4.32 23.22 1.27
C VAL A 11 -2.86 23.25 0.81
N LYS A 12 -2.30 24.45 0.66
CA LYS A 12 -0.91 24.64 0.26
C LYS A 12 -0.10 25.18 1.45
N LEU A 13 0.82 24.36 1.94
CA LEU A 13 1.78 24.75 2.96
C LEU A 13 3.01 25.36 2.27
N SER A 14 3.56 26.44 2.84
CA SER A 14 4.75 27.11 2.31
C SER A 14 6.02 26.29 2.54
N GLU A 15 6.17 25.71 3.72
CA GLU A 15 7.40 24.99 4.11
C GLU A 15 7.33 23.48 3.80
N THR A 16 6.15 22.87 3.92
CA THR A 16 5.96 21.43 3.69
C THR A 16 4.84 21.14 2.69
N PRO A 17 4.97 21.55 1.41
CA PRO A 17 3.95 21.27 0.41
C PRO A 17 3.64 19.78 0.32
N GLY A 18 2.35 19.43 0.38
CA GLY A 18 1.92 18.05 0.18
C GLY A 18 2.17 17.57 -1.25
N SER A 19 2.39 16.26 -1.42
CA SER A 19 2.64 15.61 -2.70
C SER A 19 1.79 14.34 -2.85
N ILE A 20 1.25 14.09 -4.04
CA ILE A 20 0.66 12.78 -4.39
C ILE A 20 1.82 11.85 -4.77
N ARG A 21 2.15 10.88 -3.90
CA ARG A 21 3.36 10.05 -4.03
C ARG A 21 3.15 8.77 -4.84
N SER A 22 1.92 8.27 -4.87
CA SER A 22 1.56 7.05 -5.57
C SER A 22 0.07 7.08 -5.94
N LEU A 23 -0.32 6.19 -6.84
CA LEU A 23 -1.73 5.85 -7.05
C LEU A 23 -2.25 5.04 -5.86
N ALA A 24 -3.57 4.85 -5.83
CA ALA A 24 -4.20 3.94 -4.88
C ALA A 24 -3.63 2.52 -5.06
N PRO A 25 -3.32 1.81 -3.97
CA PRO A 25 -2.85 0.44 -4.05
C PRO A 25 -3.96 -0.51 -4.52
N THR A 26 -3.57 -1.61 -5.16
CA THR A 26 -4.49 -2.72 -5.40
C THR A 26 -4.75 -3.51 -4.12
N LEU A 27 -5.81 -4.32 -4.12
CA LEU A 27 -6.10 -5.23 -3.00
C LEU A 27 -4.91 -6.16 -2.76
N GLY A 28 -4.35 -6.11 -1.56
CA GLY A 28 -3.22 -6.96 -1.15
C GLY A 28 -1.84 -6.49 -1.62
N GLN A 29 -1.72 -5.36 -2.32
CA GLN A 29 -0.45 -4.89 -2.91
C GLN A 29 0.72 -4.84 -1.92
N HIS A 30 0.44 -4.49 -0.67
CA HIS A 30 1.45 -4.32 0.37
C HIS A 30 1.39 -5.40 1.47
N THR A 31 0.55 -6.43 1.32
CA THR A 31 0.36 -7.47 2.36
C THR A 31 1.70 -8.12 2.73
N ASP A 32 2.42 -8.65 1.74
CA ASP A 32 3.65 -9.40 2.00
C ASP A 32 4.75 -8.50 2.58
N ALA A 33 4.86 -7.26 2.10
CA ALA A 33 5.84 -6.28 2.59
C ALA A 33 5.60 -5.94 4.06
N ILE A 34 4.34 -5.66 4.44
CA ILE A 34 3.99 -5.34 5.83
C ILE A 34 4.19 -6.56 6.73
N LEU A 35 3.80 -7.75 6.30
CA LEU A 35 3.97 -8.97 7.11
C LEU A 35 5.45 -9.31 7.32
N ALA A 36 6.29 -9.11 6.30
CA ALA A 36 7.73 -9.26 6.43
C ALA A 36 8.35 -8.23 7.40
N ASP A 37 7.93 -6.96 7.31
CA ASP A 37 8.38 -5.90 8.22
C ASP A 37 7.99 -6.17 9.68
N LEU A 38 6.86 -6.85 9.89
CA LEU A 38 6.42 -7.30 11.21
C LEU A 38 7.15 -8.56 11.71
N GLY A 39 8.00 -9.18 10.89
CA GLY A 39 8.83 -10.34 11.25
C GLY A 39 8.17 -11.69 11.01
N TYR A 40 7.06 -11.76 10.26
CA TYR A 40 6.44 -13.04 9.92
C TYR A 40 7.26 -13.79 8.87
N THR A 41 7.29 -15.10 9.02
CA THR A 41 8.01 -15.98 8.12
C THR A 41 7.23 -16.20 6.82
N PRO A 42 7.91 -16.49 5.68
CA PRO A 42 7.23 -16.85 4.44
C PRO A 42 6.27 -18.04 4.59
N GLN A 43 6.57 -18.96 5.51
CA GLN A 43 5.75 -20.14 5.79
C GLN A 43 4.42 -19.78 6.46
N GLU A 44 4.42 -18.83 7.39
CA GLU A 44 3.19 -18.32 8.03
C GLU A 44 2.31 -17.57 7.03
N VAL A 45 2.92 -16.72 6.20
CA VAL A 45 2.22 -15.98 5.14
C VAL A 45 1.58 -16.95 4.14
N ALA A 46 2.32 -17.98 3.70
CA ALA A 46 1.80 -19.00 2.80
C ALA A 46 0.61 -19.77 3.41
N ARG A 47 0.69 -20.11 4.71
CA ARG A 47 -0.42 -20.74 5.43
C ARG A 47 -1.67 -19.85 5.44
N TRP A 48 -1.55 -18.58 5.81
CA TRP A 48 -2.70 -17.67 5.85
C TRP A 48 -3.31 -17.42 4.48
N ARG A 49 -2.50 -17.43 3.43
CA ARG A 49 -2.96 -17.34 2.04
C ARG A 49 -3.75 -18.59 1.65
N ALA A 50 -3.30 -19.78 2.05
CA ALA A 50 -4.03 -21.04 1.84
C ALA A 50 -5.34 -21.09 2.65
N ASP A 51 -5.33 -20.55 3.86
CA ASP A 51 -6.51 -20.44 4.74
C ASP A 51 -7.50 -19.34 4.28
N GLY A 52 -7.13 -18.52 3.30
CA GLY A 52 -7.94 -17.41 2.79
C GLY A 52 -8.02 -16.20 3.72
N ALA A 53 -7.19 -16.15 4.77
CA ALA A 53 -7.14 -15.06 5.74
C ALA A 53 -6.53 -13.77 5.16
N ILE A 54 -5.65 -13.90 4.16
CA ILE A 54 -5.01 -12.79 3.47
C ILE A 54 -5.05 -12.97 1.94
N ARG A 55 -5.00 -11.86 1.21
CA ARG A 55 -4.86 -11.79 -0.26
C ARG A 55 -3.56 -11.12 -0.66
#